data_AF-A0A9D6WTB1-F1
#
_entry.id   AF-A0A9D6WTB1-F1
#
_cell.length_a   1.000
_cell.length_b   1.000
_cell.length_c   1.000
_cell.angle_alpha   90.00
_cell.angle_beta   90.00
_cell.angle_gamma   90.00
#
_symmetry.space_group_name_H-M   'P 1'
#
loop_
_entity.id
_entity.type
_entity.pdbx_description
1 polymer ?
#
loop_
_entity_poly.entity_id
_entity_poly.type
_entity_poly.pdbx_seq_one_letter_code
_entity_poly.pdbx_strand_id
1 'polypeptide(L)'
;MTNHLRPEGFASRKPFGSIVIALALISAGAYLAFAGARGFPLDDAWIHQVYARNLGTRGEFAFFAGQPSAGSTSPLWTILLSLGYILHIDFRAWAYLLGAILLAASALFAARLANQIFPPALFTVHCSLFTLFEWHLAWSAVSGMEIPLFIFLSLLLLERFFGRAHPFLLGLIGALLTLTRPEGIVLVALIFGKILFERRIRDLGFGILGFGIFLTPYLVFNLHTNGTLLPNTFYAKNVEYAILFERAPFILRWFELVSVPWVGAQMLLLPGFVFITARLIRARDWRALIPVAWIVILPALYASRLPVTYQHGRYEMPVIPFIAIYGIVGTVELFARIRLRVARRVCGATIAATLIAFWLIGANAYANDVAFIDCEMVQSARWIADSAPRDARVAAHDIGALGYLYDQPFIDLAGLVTPQVIPFLRDEGRLRDYLFSRQTTHAIFFPDWYPALARDSRFVPVFQTNCALTRELGGMNMMIYKIVP
;
A
#
# COMPACT_ATOMS: atom_id res chain seq x y z
N MET A 1 -39.87 28.16 -14.04
CA MET A 1 -39.04 28.57 -12.89
C MET A 1 -39.35 27.66 -11.72
N THR A 2 -38.65 26.54 -11.62
CA THR A 2 -38.73 25.62 -10.47
C THR A 2 -37.30 25.43 -9.98
N ASN A 3 -36.97 26.18 -8.93
CA ASN A 3 -35.67 26.14 -8.27
C ASN A 3 -35.51 24.78 -7.58
N HIS A 4 -34.79 23.86 -8.23
CA HIS A 4 -34.23 22.70 -7.55
C HIS A 4 -33.07 23.18 -6.67
N LEU A 5 -33.41 23.63 -5.45
CA LEU A 5 -32.44 23.73 -4.37
C LEU A 5 -31.89 22.32 -4.12
N ARG A 6 -30.67 22.08 -4.63
CA ARG A 6 -29.86 20.94 -4.18
C ARG A 6 -29.74 21.07 -2.67
N PRO A 7 -30.06 20.03 -1.87
CA PRO A 7 -29.73 20.07 -0.47
C PRO A 7 -28.21 20.15 -0.38
N GLU A 8 -27.69 21.32 0.01
CA GLU A 8 -26.29 21.47 0.36
C GLU A 8 -26.02 20.50 1.51
N GLY A 9 -25.44 19.35 1.17
CA GLY A 9 -25.12 18.32 2.15
C GLY A 9 -24.19 18.90 3.20
N PHE A 10 -24.37 18.52 4.45
CA PHE A 10 -23.60 18.99 5.62
C PHE A 10 -22.07 19.00 5.42
N ALA A 11 -21.57 18.21 4.47
CA ALA A 11 -20.19 18.19 3.98
C ALA A 11 -19.70 19.49 3.27
N SER A 12 -20.60 20.40 2.85
CA SER A 12 -20.25 21.70 2.25
C SER A 12 -20.01 22.80 3.29
N ARG A 13 -20.32 22.56 4.57
CA ARG A 13 -20.00 23.49 5.64
C ARG A 13 -18.49 23.46 5.87
N LYS A 14 -17.81 24.56 5.51
CA LYS A 14 -16.39 24.83 5.77
C LYS A 14 -15.84 24.24 7.10
N PRO A 15 -16.55 24.27 8.26
CA PRO A 15 -16.03 23.67 9.49
C PRO A 15 -15.81 22.15 9.43
N PHE A 16 -16.61 21.37 8.69
CA PHE A 16 -16.50 19.91 8.68
C PHE A 16 -15.19 19.43 8.04
N GLY A 17 -14.84 20.01 6.89
CA GLY A 17 -13.59 19.69 6.20
C GLY A 17 -12.36 19.97 7.06
N SER A 18 -12.33 21.13 7.72
CA SER A 18 -11.23 21.50 8.62
C SER A 18 -11.11 20.57 9.82
N ILE A 19 -12.23 20.12 10.40
CA ILE A 19 -12.23 19.14 11.49
C ILE A 19 -11.66 17.80 11.02
N VAL A 20 -12.06 17.30 9.85
CA VAL A 20 -11.55 16.03 9.31
C VAL A 20 -10.03 16.10 9.06
N ILE A 21 -9.54 17.21 8.53
CA ILE A 21 -8.10 17.44 8.33
C ILE A 21 -7.37 17.46 9.67
N ALA A 22 -7.89 18.19 10.66
CA ALA A 22 -7.28 18.24 11.99
C ALA A 22 -7.23 16.86 12.66
N LEU A 23 -8.31 16.08 12.57
CA LEU A 23 -8.36 14.72 13.11
C LEU A 23 -7.40 13.76 12.38
N ALA A 24 -7.24 13.88 11.07
CA ALA A 24 -6.26 13.09 10.32
C ALA A 24 -4.82 13.39 10.78
N LEU A 25 -4.49 14.67 10.96
CA LEU A 25 -3.18 15.09 11.49
C LEU A 25 -2.96 14.60 12.91
N ILE A 26 -3.98 14.65 13.77
CA ILE A 26 -3.91 14.10 15.14
C ILE A 26 -3.69 12.58 15.10
N SER A 27 -4.42 11.85 14.25
CA SER A 27 -4.27 10.39 14.12
C SER A 27 -2.87 10.01 13.65
N ALA A 28 -2.38 10.64 12.58
CA ALA A 28 -1.04 10.43 12.07
C ALA A 28 0.04 10.81 13.10
N GLY A 29 -0.12 11.98 13.75
CA GLY A 29 0.79 12.45 14.79
C GLY A 29 0.85 11.51 15.99
N ALA A 30 -0.29 10.92 16.38
CA ALA A 30 -0.33 9.93 17.46
C ALA A 30 0.44 8.65 17.09
N TYR A 31 0.25 8.11 15.89
CA TYR A 31 0.99 6.92 15.43
C TYR A 31 2.50 7.18 15.40
N LEU A 32 2.91 8.35 14.91
CA LEU A 32 4.30 8.77 14.94
C LEU A 32 4.83 8.92 16.37
N ALA A 33 4.04 9.48 17.30
CA ALA A 33 4.43 9.62 18.69
C ALA A 33 4.62 8.26 19.38
N PHE A 34 3.73 7.30 19.13
CA PHE A 34 3.86 5.91 19.61
C PHE A 34 5.16 5.26 19.13
N ALA A 35 5.55 5.49 17.88
CA ALA A 35 6.79 4.98 17.30
C ALA A 35 8.06 5.80 17.66
N GLY A 36 7.92 6.90 18.42
CA GLY A 36 9.02 7.82 18.68
C GLY A 36 9.55 8.56 17.44
N ALA A 37 8.73 8.66 16.39
CA ALA A 37 9.00 9.33 15.11
C ALA A 37 10.30 8.86 14.40
N ARG A 38 10.61 7.56 14.47
CA ARG A 38 11.79 6.98 13.83
C ARG A 38 11.39 6.31 12.50
N GLY A 39 12.16 6.52 11.45
CA GLY A 39 12.13 5.71 10.20
C GLY A 39 10.76 5.40 9.59
N PHE A 40 10.66 4.25 8.94
CA PHE A 40 9.43 3.75 8.32
C PHE A 40 9.17 2.32 8.81
N PRO A 41 7.89 1.88 8.87
CA PRO A 41 7.54 0.52 9.30
C PRO A 41 7.88 -0.57 8.26
N LEU A 42 8.43 -0.19 7.11
CA LEU A 42 8.71 -1.09 5.99
C LEU A 42 10.04 -0.73 5.33
N ASP A 43 10.84 -1.73 4.98
CA ASP A 43 12.05 -1.52 4.19
C ASP A 43 11.73 -1.01 2.76
N ASP A 44 10.61 -1.47 2.17
CA ASP A 44 10.13 -0.98 0.86
C ASP A 44 9.94 0.54 0.82
N ALA A 45 9.58 1.18 1.94
CA ALA A 45 9.40 2.62 2.00
C ALA A 45 10.74 3.36 1.76
N TRP A 46 11.85 2.77 2.19
CA TRP A 46 13.18 3.30 1.92
C TRP A 46 13.56 3.15 0.45
N ILE A 47 13.15 2.07 -0.24
CA ILE A 47 13.33 1.94 -1.69
C ILE A 47 12.67 3.12 -2.42
N HIS A 48 11.44 3.50 -2.03
CA HIS A 48 10.79 4.69 -2.58
C HIS A 48 11.60 5.96 -2.36
N GLN A 49 12.20 6.12 -1.17
CA GLN A 49 13.06 7.27 -0.86
C GLN A 49 14.36 7.30 -1.68
N VAL A 50 14.98 6.15 -1.97
CA VAL A 50 16.17 6.09 -2.84
C VAL A 50 15.84 6.63 -4.22
N TYR A 51 14.77 6.13 -4.85
CA TYR A 51 14.32 6.62 -6.15
C TYR A 51 13.91 8.10 -6.10
N ALA A 52 13.17 8.51 -5.05
CA ALA A 52 12.72 9.88 -4.89
C ALA A 52 13.88 10.87 -4.69
N ARG A 53 14.90 10.48 -3.92
CA ARG A 53 16.14 11.23 -3.74
C ARG A 53 16.84 11.42 -5.06
N ASN A 54 17.09 10.34 -5.80
CA ASN A 54 17.82 10.40 -7.08
C ASN A 54 17.04 11.23 -8.12
N LEU A 55 15.72 11.10 -8.17
CA LEU A 55 14.89 11.91 -9.05
C LEU A 55 14.91 13.40 -8.65
N GLY A 56 14.75 13.69 -7.36
CA GLY A 56 14.65 15.07 -6.87
C GLY A 56 15.97 15.83 -6.86
N THR A 57 17.10 15.12 -6.68
CA THR A 57 18.44 15.74 -6.58
C THR A 57 19.26 15.63 -7.85
N ARG A 58 19.02 14.60 -8.69
CA ARG A 58 19.82 14.32 -9.89
C ARG A 58 18.99 14.28 -11.17
N GLY A 59 17.65 14.31 -11.08
CA GLY A 59 16.77 14.15 -12.24
C GLY A 59 16.73 12.72 -12.80
N GLU A 60 17.22 11.74 -12.03
CA GLU A 60 17.36 10.35 -12.50
C GLU A 60 16.35 9.43 -11.83
N PHE A 61 15.59 8.70 -12.65
CA PHE A 61 14.72 7.62 -12.17
C PHE A 61 15.52 6.32 -12.01
N ALA A 62 16.32 6.26 -10.95
CA ALA A 62 17.32 5.22 -10.73
C ALA A 62 17.41 4.83 -9.26
N PHE A 63 17.71 3.55 -8.98
CA PHE A 63 18.09 3.10 -7.65
C PHE A 63 19.56 3.42 -7.36
N PHE A 64 20.46 2.95 -8.23
CA PHE A 64 21.86 3.34 -8.21
C PHE A 64 22.08 4.56 -9.10
N ALA A 65 22.71 5.59 -8.56
CA ALA A 65 23.06 6.80 -9.28
C ALA A 65 23.78 6.50 -10.62
N GLY A 66 23.32 7.10 -11.71
CA GLY A 66 23.86 6.89 -13.06
C GLY A 66 23.41 5.60 -13.76
N GLN A 67 22.57 4.78 -13.12
CA GLN A 67 22.02 3.55 -13.70
C GLN A 67 20.49 3.59 -13.68
N PRO A 68 19.84 4.20 -14.71
CA PRO A 68 18.39 4.21 -14.82
C PRO A 68 17.82 2.81 -14.66
N SER A 69 16.83 2.66 -13.77
CA SER A 69 16.29 1.35 -13.43
C SER A 69 14.78 1.44 -13.28
N ALA A 70 14.06 0.57 -14.00
CA ALA A 70 12.62 0.43 -13.84
C ALA A 70 12.30 -0.56 -12.70
N GLY A 71 12.71 -0.21 -11.47
CA GLY A 71 12.44 -0.97 -10.26
C GLY A 71 11.36 -0.37 -9.36
N SER A 72 10.91 0.87 -9.58
CA SER A 72 9.76 1.41 -8.82
C SER A 72 8.44 0.90 -9.42
N THR A 73 7.66 0.14 -8.64
CA THR A 73 6.28 -0.26 -9.02
C THR A 73 5.26 0.86 -8.92
N SER A 74 5.65 1.99 -8.32
CA SER A 74 4.75 3.09 -7.93
C SER A 74 5.31 4.45 -8.37
N PRO A 75 5.56 4.67 -9.68
CA PRO A 75 6.22 5.88 -10.19
C PRO A 75 5.53 7.18 -9.76
N LEU A 76 4.19 7.22 -9.68
CA LEU A 76 3.48 8.43 -9.24
C LEU A 76 3.84 8.79 -7.79
N TRP A 77 3.97 7.80 -6.91
CA TRP A 77 4.39 8.02 -5.53
C TRP A 77 5.84 8.51 -5.44
N THR A 78 6.75 7.91 -6.21
CA THR A 78 8.14 8.37 -6.33
C THR A 78 8.23 9.83 -6.76
N ILE A 79 7.44 10.24 -7.75
CA ILE A 79 7.41 11.64 -8.22
C ILE A 79 6.95 12.58 -7.09
N LEU A 80 5.89 12.23 -6.37
CA LEU A 80 5.40 13.07 -5.26
C LEU A 80 6.40 13.17 -4.10
N LEU A 81 7.09 12.08 -3.77
CA LEU A 81 8.15 12.08 -2.76
C LEU A 81 9.36 12.91 -3.19
N SER A 82 9.73 12.88 -4.48
CA SER A 82 10.88 13.64 -5.00
C SER A 82 10.76 15.15 -4.77
N LEU A 83 9.53 15.67 -4.69
CA LEU A 83 9.27 17.08 -4.36
C LEU A 83 9.82 17.47 -2.99
N GLY A 84 9.81 16.56 -1.99
CA GLY A 84 10.39 16.83 -0.68
C GLY A 84 11.90 17.11 -0.76
N TYR A 85 12.60 16.36 -1.62
CA TYR A 85 14.03 16.58 -1.87
C TYR A 85 14.29 17.88 -2.64
N ILE A 86 13.48 18.20 -3.65
CA ILE A 86 13.57 19.47 -4.41
C ILE A 86 13.34 20.67 -3.48
N LEU A 87 12.40 20.55 -2.54
CA LEU A 87 12.05 21.59 -1.57
C LEU A 87 12.94 21.60 -0.32
N HIS A 88 13.91 20.69 -0.22
CA HIS A 88 14.79 20.52 0.94
C HIS A 88 14.05 20.28 2.28
N ILE A 89 12.90 19.61 2.23
CA ILE A 89 12.15 19.16 3.41
C ILE A 89 12.66 17.78 3.83
N ASP A 90 12.74 17.51 5.14
CA ASP A 90 13.05 16.16 5.64
C ASP A 90 12.11 15.13 4.99
N PHE A 91 12.71 14.12 4.37
CA PHE A 91 11.99 13.14 3.55
C PHE A 91 10.92 12.36 4.32
N ARG A 92 11.12 12.13 5.63
CA ARG A 92 10.14 11.47 6.49
C ARG A 92 8.97 12.41 6.76
N ALA A 93 9.27 13.65 7.17
CA ALA A 93 8.25 14.67 7.41
C ALA A 93 7.38 14.92 6.16
N TRP A 94 8.00 14.97 4.97
CA TRP A 94 7.27 15.10 3.71
C TRP A 94 6.37 13.89 3.42
N ALA A 95 6.89 12.67 3.58
CA ALA A 95 6.11 11.45 3.36
C ALA A 95 4.92 11.33 4.33
N TYR A 96 5.13 11.61 5.62
CA TYR A 96 4.06 11.58 6.62
C TYR A 96 3.00 12.65 6.36
N LEU A 97 3.41 13.86 5.97
CA LEU A 97 2.49 14.95 5.65
C LEU A 97 1.62 14.58 4.44
N LEU A 98 2.22 14.06 3.36
CA LEU A 98 1.48 13.60 2.19
C LEU A 98 0.47 12.51 2.59
N GLY A 99 0.90 11.51 3.35
CA GLY A 99 0.02 10.44 3.77
C GLY A 99 -1.11 10.90 4.70
N ALA A 100 -0.87 11.84 5.62
CA ALA A 100 -1.91 12.44 6.46
C ALA A 100 -2.93 13.25 5.65
N ILE A 101 -2.46 14.01 4.65
CA ILE A 101 -3.35 14.73 3.71
C ILE A 101 -4.21 13.73 2.92
N LEU A 102 -3.61 12.65 2.44
CA LEU A 102 -4.30 11.60 1.69
C LEU A 102 -5.30 10.82 2.56
N LEU A 103 -5.02 10.61 3.85
CA LEU A 103 -5.97 10.04 4.80
C LEU A 103 -7.19 10.98 5.01
N ALA A 104 -6.94 12.28 5.21
CA ALA A 104 -8.01 13.27 5.32
C ALA A 104 -8.86 13.32 4.04
N ALA A 105 -8.21 13.34 2.88
CA ALA A 105 -8.88 13.33 1.59
C ALA A 105 -9.71 12.05 1.39
N SER A 106 -9.15 10.89 1.76
CA SER A 106 -9.86 9.61 1.70
C SER A 106 -11.11 9.61 2.58
N ALA A 107 -11.04 10.11 3.81
CA ALA A 107 -12.20 10.22 4.69
C ALA A 107 -13.31 11.11 4.09
N LEU A 108 -12.94 12.28 3.54
CA LEU A 108 -13.89 13.18 2.89
C LEU A 108 -14.52 12.56 1.63
N PHE A 109 -13.73 11.89 0.80
CA PHE A 109 -14.22 11.27 -0.43
C PHE A 109 -15.03 10.00 -0.17
N ALA A 110 -14.70 9.22 0.87
CA ALA A 110 -15.51 8.10 1.32
C ALA A 110 -16.92 8.57 1.73
N ALA A 111 -17.03 9.67 2.48
CA ALA A 111 -18.30 10.26 2.84
C ALA A 111 -19.08 10.80 1.63
N ARG A 112 -18.40 11.46 0.68
CA ARG A 112 -19.04 11.94 -0.56
C ARG A 112 -19.55 10.77 -1.41
N LEU A 113 -18.75 9.73 -1.59
CA LEU A 113 -19.12 8.54 -2.32
C LEU A 113 -20.31 7.83 -1.66
N ALA A 114 -20.29 7.66 -0.34
CA ALA A 114 -21.42 7.09 0.40
C ALA A 114 -22.72 7.85 0.13
N ASN A 115 -22.70 9.18 0.18
CA ASN A 115 -23.87 10.01 -0.07
C ASN A 115 -24.36 9.99 -1.54
N GLN A 116 -23.46 9.73 -2.49
CA GLN A 116 -23.83 9.58 -3.91
C GLN A 116 -24.49 8.23 -4.19
N ILE A 117 -24.03 7.16 -3.55
CA ILE A 117 -24.59 5.81 -3.72
C ILE A 117 -25.86 5.64 -2.87
N PHE A 118 -25.86 6.15 -1.64
CA PHE A 118 -26.91 5.95 -0.64
C PHE A 118 -27.36 7.28 -0.01
N PRO A 119 -28.29 8.02 -0.62
CA PRO A 119 -28.94 9.16 0.04
C PRO A 119 -29.74 8.65 1.26
N PRO A 120 -29.60 9.19 2.50
CA PRO A 120 -29.36 10.59 2.89
C PRO A 120 -28.08 10.87 3.73
N ALA A 121 -27.76 12.16 3.95
CA ALA A 121 -26.49 12.70 4.48
C ALA A 121 -25.99 12.23 5.87
N LEU A 122 -26.74 11.37 6.59
CA LEU A 122 -26.37 10.87 7.93
C LEU A 122 -25.09 10.01 7.92
N PHE A 123 -24.70 9.49 6.76
CA PHE A 123 -23.51 8.66 6.60
C PHE A 123 -22.21 9.45 6.58
N THR A 124 -22.28 10.77 6.35
CA THR A 124 -21.10 11.64 6.17
C THR A 124 -20.12 11.53 7.34
N VAL A 125 -20.62 11.74 8.56
CA VAL A 125 -19.79 11.75 9.77
C VAL A 125 -19.26 10.35 10.06
N HIS A 126 -20.13 9.34 10.02
CA HIS A 126 -19.78 7.96 10.33
C HIS A 126 -18.71 7.40 9.37
N CYS A 127 -18.89 7.58 8.04
CA CYS A 127 -17.91 7.10 7.07
C CYS A 127 -16.58 7.85 7.18
N SER A 128 -16.61 9.16 7.45
CA SER A 128 -15.39 9.95 7.63
C SER A 128 -14.62 9.51 8.87
N LEU A 129 -15.28 9.46 10.04
CA LEU A 129 -14.65 9.05 11.30
C LEU A 129 -14.15 7.60 11.24
N PHE A 130 -14.94 6.69 10.67
CA PHE A 130 -14.50 5.31 10.50
C PHE A 130 -13.25 5.25 9.63
N THR A 131 -13.22 5.92 8.48
CA THR A 131 -12.03 5.93 7.59
C THR A 131 -10.80 6.54 8.26
N LEU A 132 -10.96 7.58 9.09
CA LEU A 132 -9.86 8.24 9.80
C LEU A 132 -9.24 7.36 10.89
N PHE A 133 -10.08 6.65 11.64
CA PHE A 133 -9.67 5.89 12.83
C PHE A 133 -9.59 4.38 12.57
N GLU A 134 -9.86 3.92 11.36
CA GLU A 134 -9.56 2.56 10.96
C GLU A 134 -8.04 2.37 10.97
N TRP A 135 -7.59 1.34 11.68
CA TRP A 135 -6.19 1.24 12.09
C TRP A 135 -5.24 0.92 10.94
N HIS A 136 -5.66 0.14 9.93
CA HIS A 136 -4.85 -0.11 8.74
C HIS A 136 -4.68 1.17 7.93
N LEU A 137 -5.76 1.96 7.78
CA LEU A 137 -5.70 3.24 7.07
C LEU A 137 -4.81 4.26 7.79
N ALA A 138 -4.94 4.37 9.11
CA ALA A 138 -4.06 5.21 9.94
C ALA A 138 -2.59 4.76 9.87
N TRP A 139 -2.33 3.44 9.97
CA TRP A 139 -0.99 2.85 9.80
C TRP A 139 -0.42 3.18 8.42
N SER A 140 -1.21 3.01 7.37
CA SER A 140 -0.76 3.25 5.98
C SER A 140 -0.43 4.72 5.72
N ALA A 141 -1.13 5.64 6.39
CA ALA A 141 -0.94 7.08 6.22
C ALA A 141 0.43 7.57 6.68
N VAL A 142 1.12 6.84 7.55
CA VAL A 142 2.47 7.20 8.03
C VAL A 142 3.53 6.16 7.61
N SER A 143 3.16 5.19 6.77
CA SER A 143 4.06 4.11 6.35
C SER A 143 5.18 4.54 5.38
N GLY A 144 5.06 5.70 4.73
CA GLY A 144 5.95 6.12 3.64
C GLY A 144 5.69 5.41 2.29
N MET A 145 4.68 4.54 2.24
CA MET A 145 4.27 3.81 1.04
C MET A 145 3.18 4.54 0.25
N GLU A 146 2.93 4.06 -0.98
CA GLU A 146 1.93 4.58 -1.92
C GLU A 146 0.47 4.22 -1.57
N ILE A 147 0.25 3.37 -0.57
CA ILE A 147 -1.06 2.83 -0.17
C ILE A 147 -2.12 3.93 0.03
N PRO A 148 -1.91 4.99 0.85
CA PRO A 148 -2.90 6.06 1.04
C PRO A 148 -3.23 6.80 -0.26
N LEU A 149 -2.26 6.94 -1.19
CA LEU A 149 -2.51 7.54 -2.50
C LEU A 149 -3.42 6.64 -3.34
N PHE A 150 -3.17 5.33 -3.35
CA PHE A 150 -3.96 4.37 -4.09
C PHE A 150 -5.40 4.29 -3.55
N ILE A 151 -5.59 4.31 -2.23
CA ILE A 151 -6.90 4.42 -1.58
C ILE A 151 -7.63 5.69 -2.03
N PHE A 152 -6.97 6.84 -1.92
CA PHE A 152 -7.56 8.12 -2.29
C PHE A 152 -7.98 8.14 -3.77
N LEU A 153 -7.10 7.70 -4.68
CA LEU A 153 -7.39 7.67 -6.11
C LEU A 153 -8.51 6.68 -6.45
N SER A 154 -8.63 5.56 -5.72
CA SER A 154 -9.74 4.60 -5.89
C SER A 154 -11.08 5.22 -5.48
N LEU A 155 -11.10 5.91 -4.33
CA LEU A 155 -12.27 6.64 -3.85
C LEU A 155 -12.64 7.80 -4.79
N LEU A 156 -11.65 8.57 -5.24
CA LEU A 156 -11.82 9.67 -6.19
C LEU A 156 -12.38 9.16 -7.52
N LEU A 157 -11.83 8.09 -8.09
CA LEU A 157 -12.29 7.52 -9.35
C LEU A 157 -13.76 7.11 -9.26
N LEU A 158 -14.14 6.40 -8.20
CA LEU A 158 -15.54 5.98 -7.99
C LEU A 158 -16.44 7.19 -7.70
N GLU A 159 -16.04 8.14 -6.88
CA GLU A 159 -16.80 9.37 -6.62
C GLU A 159 -17.06 10.16 -7.91
N ARG A 160 -16.05 10.31 -8.78
CA ARG A 160 -16.22 10.95 -10.09
C ARG A 160 -17.11 10.13 -11.03
N PHE A 161 -17.00 8.81 -10.99
CA PHE A 161 -17.86 7.93 -11.78
C PHE A 161 -19.33 8.04 -11.35
N PHE A 162 -19.64 7.98 -10.05
CA PHE A 162 -21.00 8.15 -9.53
C PHE A 162 -21.52 9.58 -9.73
N GLY A 163 -20.66 10.58 -9.58
CA GLY A 163 -20.91 11.98 -9.91
C GLY A 163 -21.07 12.28 -11.41
N ARG A 164 -20.96 11.28 -12.28
CA ARG A 164 -21.09 11.38 -13.76
C ARG A 164 -20.12 12.40 -14.37
N ALA A 165 -18.89 12.44 -13.86
CA ALA A 165 -17.83 13.24 -14.44
C ALA A 165 -17.53 12.86 -15.90
N HIS A 166 -16.86 13.78 -16.61
CA HIS A 166 -16.49 13.54 -18.00
C HIS A 166 -15.60 12.29 -18.14
N PRO A 167 -15.83 11.40 -19.13
CA PRO A 167 -15.11 10.13 -19.24
C PRO A 167 -13.59 10.28 -19.37
N PHE A 168 -13.12 11.33 -20.04
CA PHE A 168 -11.68 11.65 -20.12
C PHE A 168 -11.06 11.81 -18.72
N LEU A 169 -11.76 12.48 -17.80
CA LEU A 169 -11.29 12.64 -16.42
C LEU A 169 -11.27 11.30 -15.67
N LEU A 170 -12.23 10.40 -15.93
CA LEU A 170 -12.21 9.04 -15.38
C LEU A 170 -10.98 8.27 -15.90
N GLY A 171 -10.67 8.41 -17.20
CA GLY A 171 -9.47 7.85 -17.81
C GLY A 171 -8.19 8.38 -17.18
N LEU A 172 -8.07 9.70 -17.03
CA LEU A 172 -6.93 10.36 -16.38
C LEU A 172 -6.72 9.84 -14.95
N ILE A 173 -7.76 9.87 -14.11
CA ILE A 173 -7.67 9.40 -12.73
C ILE A 173 -7.34 7.89 -12.70
N GLY A 174 -7.92 7.12 -13.62
CA GLY A 174 -7.62 5.69 -13.78
C GLY A 174 -6.16 5.43 -14.14
N ALA A 175 -5.56 6.25 -15.00
CA ALA A 175 -4.14 6.16 -15.34
C ALA A 175 -3.27 6.49 -14.13
N LEU A 176 -3.57 7.59 -13.41
CA LEU A 176 -2.87 7.94 -12.17
C LEU A 176 -2.97 6.82 -11.13
N LEU A 177 -4.15 6.19 -10.97
CA LEU A 177 -4.36 5.06 -10.07
C LEU A 177 -3.46 3.86 -10.47
N THR A 178 -3.39 3.57 -11.77
CA THR A 178 -2.58 2.47 -12.33
C THR A 178 -1.07 2.75 -12.21
N LEU A 179 -0.66 4.02 -12.31
CA LEU A 179 0.71 4.48 -12.08
C LEU A 179 1.08 4.48 -10.59
N THR A 180 0.12 4.48 -9.69
CA THR A 180 0.39 4.25 -8.26
C THR A 180 0.56 2.76 -8.00
N ARG A 181 -0.37 1.92 -8.46
CA ARG A 181 -0.24 0.45 -8.40
C ARG A 181 -0.90 -0.21 -9.63
N PRO A 182 -0.25 -1.16 -10.33
CA PRO A 182 -0.73 -1.72 -11.60
C PRO A 182 -2.14 -2.31 -11.56
N GLU A 183 -2.57 -2.91 -10.44
CA GLU A 183 -3.90 -3.49 -10.25
C GLU A 183 -5.03 -2.45 -10.33
N GLY A 184 -4.73 -1.15 -10.23
CA GLY A 184 -5.70 -0.08 -10.44
C GLY A 184 -6.43 -0.18 -11.78
N ILE A 185 -5.80 -0.80 -12.78
CA ILE A 185 -6.39 -1.07 -14.09
C ILE A 185 -7.67 -1.92 -14.00
N VAL A 186 -7.80 -2.77 -12.98
CA VAL A 186 -8.98 -3.63 -12.81
C VAL A 186 -10.19 -2.80 -12.39
N LEU A 187 -10.02 -1.81 -11.50
CA LEU A 187 -11.10 -0.89 -11.15
C LEU A 187 -11.53 -0.03 -12.36
N VAL A 188 -10.55 0.39 -13.18
CA VAL A 188 -10.82 1.09 -14.45
C VAL A 188 -11.61 0.18 -15.40
N ALA A 189 -11.23 -1.09 -15.53
CA ALA A 189 -11.92 -2.06 -16.37
C ALA A 189 -13.37 -2.31 -15.93
N LEU A 190 -13.64 -2.38 -14.61
CA LEU A 190 -15.01 -2.49 -14.08
C LEU A 190 -15.87 -1.28 -14.49
N ILE A 191 -15.31 -0.06 -14.39
CA ILE A 191 -16.01 1.17 -14.76
C ILE A 191 -16.23 1.25 -16.27
N PHE A 192 -15.20 0.99 -17.07
CA PHE A 192 -15.28 1.04 -18.53
C PHE A 192 -16.18 -0.08 -19.08
N GLY A 193 -16.15 -1.26 -18.48
CA GLY A 193 -17.08 -2.35 -18.76
C GLY A 193 -18.54 -1.94 -18.50
N LYS A 194 -18.81 -1.19 -17.42
CA LYS A 194 -20.14 -0.64 -17.16
C LYS A 194 -20.57 0.39 -18.21
N ILE A 195 -19.68 1.29 -18.61
CA ILE A 195 -19.93 2.28 -19.67
C ILE A 195 -20.20 1.60 -21.02
N LEU A 196 -19.43 0.56 -21.34
CA LEU A 196 -19.61 -0.26 -22.53
C LEU A 196 -20.94 -1.01 -22.52
N PHE A 197 -21.32 -1.60 -21.38
CA PHE A 197 -22.61 -2.28 -21.20
C PHE A 197 -23.79 -1.31 -21.39
N GLU A 198 -23.63 -0.03 -21.02
CA GLU A 198 -24.59 1.04 -21.30
C GLU A 198 -24.54 1.53 -22.78
N ARG A 199 -23.72 0.90 -23.63
CA ARG A 199 -23.52 1.21 -25.06
C ARG A 199 -23.03 2.65 -25.31
N ARG A 200 -22.33 3.25 -24.35
CA ARG A 200 -21.79 4.61 -24.46
C ARG A 200 -20.39 4.61 -25.10
N ILE A 201 -20.30 4.21 -26.37
CA ILE A 201 -19.02 3.98 -27.06
C ILE A 201 -18.16 5.26 -27.16
N ARG A 202 -18.78 6.42 -27.43
CA ARG A 202 -18.07 7.71 -27.46
C ARG A 202 -17.40 8.04 -26.13
N ASP A 203 -18.11 7.78 -25.03
CA ASP A 203 -17.61 8.02 -23.68
C ASP A 203 -16.49 7.04 -23.33
N LEU A 204 -16.61 5.78 -23.73
CA LEU A 204 -15.53 4.81 -23.63
C LEU A 204 -14.29 5.28 -24.42
N GLY A 205 -14.46 5.80 -25.63
CA GLY A 205 -13.37 6.35 -26.43
C GLY A 205 -12.63 7.49 -25.73
N PHE A 206 -13.36 8.46 -25.15
CA PHE A 206 -12.74 9.53 -24.36
C PHE A 206 -12.07 9.01 -23.08
N GLY A 207 -12.67 8.01 -22.42
CA GLY A 207 -12.07 7.36 -21.25
C GLY A 207 -10.75 6.66 -21.59
N ILE A 208 -10.72 5.88 -22.67
CA ILE A 208 -9.51 5.21 -23.16
C ILE A 208 -8.46 6.25 -23.57
N LEU A 209 -8.86 7.34 -24.23
CA LEU A 209 -7.93 8.41 -24.59
C LEU A 209 -7.29 9.06 -23.35
N GLY A 210 -8.11 9.42 -22.36
CA GLY A 210 -7.63 9.98 -21.10
C GLY A 210 -6.75 9.00 -20.31
N PHE A 211 -7.03 7.70 -20.40
CA PHE A 211 -6.21 6.67 -19.76
C PHE A 211 -4.86 6.47 -20.48
N GLY A 212 -4.91 6.29 -21.80
CA GLY A 212 -3.76 5.99 -22.63
C GLY A 212 -2.71 7.11 -22.60
N ILE A 213 -3.11 8.36 -22.78
CA ILE A 213 -2.18 9.51 -22.83
C ILE A 213 -1.28 9.58 -21.59
N PHE A 214 -1.81 9.26 -20.42
CA PHE A 214 -1.07 9.38 -19.16
C PHE A 214 -0.34 8.10 -18.76
N LEU A 215 -0.82 6.92 -19.18
CA LEU A 215 -0.13 5.66 -18.89
C LEU A 215 1.01 5.37 -19.89
N THR A 216 0.86 5.76 -21.16
CA THR A 216 1.82 5.44 -22.23
C THR A 216 3.26 5.88 -21.94
N PRO A 217 3.55 7.09 -21.42
CA PRO A 217 4.94 7.49 -21.14
C PRO A 217 5.68 6.52 -20.22
N TYR A 218 4.99 5.99 -19.21
CA TYR A 218 5.56 5.02 -18.28
C TYR A 218 5.78 3.65 -18.94
N LEU A 219 4.84 3.18 -19.76
CA LEU A 219 5.00 1.92 -20.49
C LEU A 219 6.19 1.99 -21.47
N VAL A 220 6.34 3.13 -22.17
CA VAL A 220 7.46 3.38 -23.07
C VAL A 220 8.78 3.41 -22.28
N PHE A 221 8.81 4.05 -21.12
CA PHE A 221 9.99 4.07 -20.25
C PHE A 221 10.41 2.66 -19.81
N ASN A 222 9.46 1.82 -19.38
CA ASN A 222 9.76 0.44 -18.97
C ASN A 222 10.25 -0.42 -20.14
N LEU A 223 9.60 -0.32 -21.31
CA LEU A 223 10.02 -1.04 -22.51
C LEU A 223 11.44 -0.64 -22.94
N HIS A 224 11.77 0.65 -22.87
CA HIS A 224 13.10 1.13 -23.24
C HIS A 224 14.18 0.72 -22.24
N THR A 225 13.87 0.72 -20.93
CA THR A 225 14.86 0.49 -19.87
C THR A 225 15.07 -1.00 -19.58
N ASN A 226 13.99 -1.79 -19.54
CA ASN A 226 14.02 -3.20 -19.12
C ASN A 226 13.58 -4.18 -20.22
N GLY A 227 13.05 -3.71 -21.35
CA GLY A 227 12.46 -4.59 -22.38
C GLY A 227 11.09 -5.17 -22.01
N THR A 228 10.51 -4.80 -20.86
CA THR A 228 9.22 -5.30 -20.35
C THR A 228 8.21 -4.16 -20.21
N LEU A 229 6.91 -4.47 -20.25
CA LEU A 229 5.85 -3.47 -20.06
C LEU A 229 5.70 -3.02 -18.60
N LEU A 230 6.02 -3.90 -17.66
CA LEU A 230 5.95 -3.67 -16.22
C LEU A 230 7.37 -3.66 -15.61
N PRO A 231 7.58 -3.00 -14.46
CA PRO A 231 8.87 -2.93 -13.79
C PRO A 231 9.34 -4.29 -13.28
N ASN A 232 10.66 -4.47 -13.13
CA ASN A 232 11.27 -5.76 -12.73
C ASN A 232 10.77 -6.25 -11.38
N THR A 233 10.51 -5.32 -10.45
CA THR A 233 9.98 -5.61 -9.12
C THR A 233 8.62 -6.29 -9.14
N PHE A 234 7.78 -6.02 -10.14
CA PHE A 234 6.54 -6.77 -10.33
C PHE A 234 6.82 -8.25 -10.62
N TYR A 235 7.81 -8.56 -11.46
CA TYR A 235 8.16 -9.93 -11.81
C TYR A 235 8.94 -10.64 -10.69
N ALA A 236 9.89 -9.96 -10.04
CA ALA A 236 10.70 -10.49 -8.96
C ALA A 236 9.84 -11.00 -7.79
N LYS A 237 8.90 -10.18 -7.30
CA LYS A 237 8.00 -10.57 -6.19
C LYS A 237 7.15 -11.80 -6.54
N ASN A 238 6.67 -11.96 -7.77
CA ASN A 238 5.94 -13.16 -8.16
C ASN A 238 6.80 -14.44 -8.01
N VAL A 239 8.07 -14.39 -8.39
CA VAL A 239 9.00 -15.53 -8.27
C VAL A 239 9.40 -15.77 -6.82
N GLU A 240 9.73 -14.72 -6.08
CA GLU A 240 10.09 -14.74 -4.66
C GLU A 240 9.03 -15.45 -3.80
N TYR A 241 7.74 -15.29 -4.12
CA TYR A 241 6.61 -15.88 -3.38
C TYR A 241 5.97 -17.12 -4.03
N ALA A 242 6.52 -17.65 -5.13
CA ALA A 242 6.08 -18.91 -5.75
C ALA A 242 5.83 -20.11 -4.77
N ILE A 243 6.56 -20.27 -3.66
CA ILE A 243 6.33 -21.33 -2.65
C ILE A 243 4.93 -21.22 -2.04
N LEU A 244 4.40 -20.00 -1.87
CA LEU A 244 3.08 -19.80 -1.29
C LEU A 244 1.96 -20.37 -2.18
N PHE A 245 2.20 -20.54 -3.49
CA PHE A 245 1.25 -21.15 -4.40
C PHE A 245 1.15 -22.66 -4.21
N GLU A 246 2.23 -23.30 -3.78
CA GLU A 246 2.30 -24.74 -3.52
C GLU A 246 1.70 -25.10 -2.16
N ARG A 247 1.73 -24.15 -1.20
CA ARG A 247 1.25 -24.37 0.18
C ARG A 247 -0.26 -24.51 0.30
N ALA A 248 -1.04 -23.82 -0.54
CA ALA A 248 -2.49 -23.79 -0.40
C ALA A 248 -3.22 -23.63 -1.75
N PRO A 249 -4.38 -24.29 -1.93
CA PRO A 249 -5.24 -24.08 -3.09
C PRO A 249 -5.72 -22.64 -3.16
N PHE A 250 -6.05 -22.19 -4.38
CA PHE A 250 -6.47 -20.81 -4.65
C PHE A 250 -7.56 -20.30 -3.70
N ILE A 251 -8.57 -21.12 -3.40
CA ILE A 251 -9.70 -20.71 -2.56
C ILE A 251 -9.28 -20.39 -1.12
N LEU A 252 -8.32 -21.13 -0.56
CA LEU A 252 -7.81 -20.88 0.79
C LEU A 252 -6.96 -19.61 0.81
N ARG A 253 -6.07 -19.43 -0.18
CA ARG A 253 -5.27 -18.20 -0.32
C ARG A 253 -6.15 -16.96 -0.50
N TRP A 254 -7.21 -17.09 -1.29
CA TRP A 254 -8.19 -16.03 -1.46
C TRP A 254 -8.96 -15.74 -0.16
N PHE A 255 -9.37 -16.78 0.57
CA PHE A 255 -10.04 -16.61 1.86
C PHE A 255 -9.14 -15.92 2.89
N GLU A 256 -7.87 -16.31 2.96
CA GLU A 256 -6.86 -15.65 3.79
C GLU A 256 -6.77 -14.17 3.45
N LEU A 257 -6.57 -13.82 2.17
CA LEU A 257 -6.44 -12.42 1.74
C LEU A 257 -7.72 -11.60 1.98
N VAL A 258 -8.89 -12.12 1.60
CA VAL A 258 -10.15 -11.40 1.78
C VAL A 258 -10.52 -11.23 3.25
N SER A 259 -9.99 -12.07 4.15
CA SER A 259 -10.23 -11.96 5.59
C SER A 259 -9.42 -10.84 6.26
N VAL A 260 -8.22 -10.50 5.76
CA VAL A 260 -7.34 -9.52 6.41
C VAL A 260 -7.99 -8.12 6.54
N PRO A 261 -8.64 -7.56 5.50
CA PRO A 261 -9.38 -6.30 5.63
C PRO A 261 -10.44 -6.27 6.72
N TRP A 262 -10.92 -7.42 7.21
CA TRP A 262 -11.94 -7.50 8.26
C TRP A 262 -11.36 -7.49 9.68
N VAL A 263 -10.05 -7.54 9.86
CA VAL A 263 -9.40 -7.50 11.18
C VAL A 263 -9.56 -6.11 11.80
N GLY A 264 -10.65 -5.89 12.56
CA GLY A 264 -10.92 -4.60 13.19
C GLY A 264 -12.40 -4.38 13.49
N ALA A 265 -12.77 -3.12 13.73
CA ALA A 265 -14.16 -2.74 13.98
C ALA A 265 -15.09 -3.02 12.78
N GLN A 266 -14.54 -3.12 11.58
CA GLN A 266 -15.26 -3.43 10.34
C GLN A 266 -15.89 -4.82 10.36
N MET A 267 -15.37 -5.77 11.15
CA MET A 267 -16.02 -7.07 11.37
C MET A 267 -17.44 -6.91 11.93
N LEU A 268 -17.66 -5.93 12.81
CA LEU A 268 -18.98 -5.63 13.37
C LEU A 268 -19.95 -5.03 12.33
N LEU A 269 -19.43 -4.56 11.20
CA LEU A 269 -20.22 -4.03 10.09
C LEU A 269 -20.62 -5.12 9.08
N LEU A 270 -20.11 -6.35 9.21
CA LEU A 270 -20.37 -7.45 8.29
C LEU A 270 -21.88 -7.74 8.07
N PRO A 271 -22.73 -7.79 9.12
CA PRO A 271 -24.16 -8.00 8.91
C PRO A 271 -24.81 -6.89 8.06
N GLY A 272 -24.40 -5.63 8.28
CA GLY A 272 -24.83 -4.49 7.48
C GLY A 272 -24.35 -4.60 6.03
N PHE A 273 -23.07 -4.93 5.84
CA PHE A 273 -22.47 -5.14 4.52
C PHE A 273 -23.20 -6.22 3.71
N VAL A 274 -23.49 -7.36 4.32
CA VAL A 274 -24.23 -8.46 3.69
C VAL A 274 -25.66 -8.02 3.35
N PHE A 275 -26.33 -7.35 4.29
CA PHE A 275 -27.69 -6.86 4.10
C PHE A 275 -27.80 -5.89 2.91
N ILE A 276 -26.94 -4.87 2.84
CA ILE A 276 -26.97 -3.87 1.77
C ILE A 276 -26.62 -4.49 0.42
N THR A 277 -25.64 -5.39 0.39
CA THR A 277 -25.21 -6.08 -0.82
C THR A 277 -26.33 -6.96 -1.37
N ALA A 278 -26.98 -7.75 -0.51
CA ALA A 278 -28.13 -8.57 -0.91
C ALA A 278 -29.29 -7.71 -1.44
N ARG A 279 -29.53 -6.54 -0.83
CA ARG A 279 -30.54 -5.60 -1.32
C ARG A 279 -30.21 -5.07 -2.71
N LEU A 280 -28.97 -4.65 -2.95
CA LEU A 280 -28.52 -4.15 -4.26
C LEU A 280 -28.58 -5.23 -5.35
N ILE A 281 -28.22 -6.47 -5.03
CA ILE A 281 -28.34 -7.61 -5.95
C ILE A 281 -29.81 -7.84 -6.32
N ARG A 282 -30.72 -7.87 -5.33
CA ARG A 282 -32.16 -8.02 -5.58
C ARG A 282 -32.74 -6.87 -6.40
N ALA A 283 -32.28 -5.65 -6.14
CA ALA A 283 -32.65 -4.46 -6.90
C ALA A 283 -31.98 -4.38 -8.29
N ARG A 284 -31.04 -5.29 -8.59
CA ARG A 284 -30.23 -5.30 -9.82
C ARG A 284 -29.50 -3.98 -10.07
N ASP A 285 -29.08 -3.30 -9.00
CA ASP A 285 -28.28 -2.08 -9.12
C ASP A 285 -26.81 -2.44 -9.36
N TRP A 286 -26.52 -2.88 -10.58
CA TRP A 286 -25.18 -3.29 -10.99
C TRP A 286 -24.16 -2.16 -10.92
N ARG A 287 -24.61 -0.90 -10.95
CA ARG A 287 -23.72 0.26 -10.80
C ARG A 287 -23.25 0.36 -9.36
N ALA A 288 -24.16 0.28 -8.39
CA ALA A 288 -23.84 0.26 -6.97
C ALA A 288 -23.13 -1.03 -6.52
N LEU A 289 -23.00 -2.06 -7.36
CA LEU A 289 -22.25 -3.26 -7.04
C LEU A 289 -20.77 -3.21 -7.50
N ILE A 290 -20.34 -2.18 -8.22
CA ILE A 290 -18.93 -2.05 -8.66
C ILE A 290 -17.96 -2.03 -7.46
N PRO A 291 -18.17 -1.24 -6.38
CA PRO A 291 -17.30 -1.30 -5.22
C PRO A 291 -17.32 -2.66 -4.52
N VAL A 292 -18.45 -3.37 -4.53
CA VAL A 292 -18.55 -4.74 -3.97
C VAL A 292 -17.74 -5.72 -4.81
N ALA A 293 -17.81 -5.62 -6.13
CA ALA A 293 -16.97 -6.40 -7.03
C ALA A 293 -15.48 -6.12 -6.77
N TRP A 294 -15.10 -4.87 -6.52
CA TRP A 294 -13.74 -4.51 -6.16
C TRP A 294 -13.25 -5.16 -4.87
N ILE A 295 -14.08 -5.19 -3.82
CA ILE A 295 -13.80 -5.88 -2.54
C ILE A 295 -13.48 -7.37 -2.74
N VAL A 296 -14.09 -8.01 -3.74
CA VAL A 296 -13.91 -9.44 -4.03
C VAL A 296 -12.75 -9.70 -4.99
N ILE A 297 -12.65 -8.89 -6.05
CA ILE A 297 -11.71 -9.11 -7.16
C ILE A 297 -10.28 -8.75 -6.77
N LEU A 298 -10.06 -7.71 -5.95
CA LEU A 298 -8.70 -7.34 -5.55
C LEU A 298 -7.98 -8.47 -4.78
N PRO A 299 -8.58 -9.05 -3.71
CA PRO A 299 -8.00 -10.23 -3.06
C PRO A 299 -7.85 -11.42 -4.01
N ALA A 300 -8.75 -11.60 -4.99
CA ALA A 300 -8.65 -12.70 -5.95
C ALA A 300 -7.45 -12.52 -6.90
N LEU A 301 -7.16 -11.28 -7.31
CA LEU A 301 -5.98 -10.95 -8.09
C LEU A 301 -4.71 -11.27 -7.30
N TYR A 302 -4.64 -10.83 -6.04
CA TYR A 302 -3.51 -11.12 -5.16
C TYR A 302 -3.39 -12.62 -4.86
N ALA A 303 -4.49 -13.34 -4.66
CA ALA A 303 -4.46 -14.80 -4.53
C ALA A 303 -3.86 -15.48 -5.78
N SER A 304 -4.01 -14.88 -6.96
CA SER A 304 -3.47 -15.44 -8.20
C SER A 304 -2.00 -15.06 -8.49
N ARG A 305 -1.42 -14.09 -7.76
CA ARG A 305 -0.10 -13.51 -8.08
C ARG A 305 0.83 -13.33 -6.88
N LEU A 306 0.30 -12.90 -5.76
CA LEU A 306 1.07 -12.57 -4.57
C LEU A 306 0.21 -12.83 -3.32
N PRO A 307 0.03 -14.11 -2.91
CA PRO A 307 -0.86 -14.52 -1.82
C PRO A 307 -0.22 -14.24 -0.44
N VAL A 308 0.15 -12.99 -0.19
CA VAL A 308 0.89 -12.58 1.01
C VAL A 308 -0.01 -11.81 1.97
N THR A 309 -0.02 -12.24 3.24
CA THR A 309 -0.81 -11.61 4.31
C THR A 309 0.04 -10.86 5.33
N TYR A 310 1.38 -10.97 5.25
CA TYR A 310 2.30 -10.27 6.14
C TYR A 310 2.24 -8.74 5.94
N GLN A 311 2.78 -7.97 6.90
CA GLN A 311 2.66 -6.50 6.95
C GLN A 311 1.20 -6.03 6.90
N HIS A 312 0.36 -6.64 7.74
CA HIS A 312 -1.04 -6.27 7.96
C HIS A 312 -1.91 -6.30 6.69
N GLY A 313 -1.58 -7.17 5.71
CA GLY A 313 -2.30 -7.27 4.44
C GLY A 313 -2.35 -5.95 3.67
N ARG A 314 -1.27 -5.17 3.66
CA ARG A 314 -1.15 -3.85 3.00
C ARG A 314 -1.65 -3.79 1.56
N TYR A 315 -1.63 -4.92 0.85
CA TYR A 315 -2.12 -5.00 -0.52
C TYR A 315 -3.66 -4.92 -0.60
N GLU A 316 -4.35 -5.34 0.45
CA GLU A 316 -5.82 -5.41 0.56
C GLU A 316 -6.44 -4.20 1.28
N MET A 317 -5.64 -3.37 1.96
CA MET A 317 -6.10 -2.12 2.56
C MET A 317 -6.97 -1.23 1.64
N PRO A 318 -6.74 -1.16 0.31
CA PRO A 318 -7.57 -0.38 -0.60
C PRO A 318 -9.06 -0.74 -0.65
N VAL A 319 -9.47 -1.92 -0.16
CA VAL A 319 -10.89 -2.30 -0.11
C VAL A 319 -11.61 -1.84 1.15
N ILE A 320 -10.87 -1.51 2.21
CA ILE A 320 -11.41 -1.17 3.54
C ILE A 320 -12.40 0.00 3.52
N PRO A 321 -12.14 1.13 2.82
CA PRO A 321 -13.11 2.23 2.78
C PRO A 321 -14.45 1.81 2.17
N PHE A 322 -14.46 0.89 1.20
CA PHE A 322 -15.69 0.39 0.59
C PHE A 322 -16.42 -0.58 1.52
N ILE A 323 -15.69 -1.44 2.24
CA ILE A 323 -16.26 -2.26 3.32
C ILE A 323 -16.94 -1.35 4.35
N ALA A 324 -16.26 -0.28 4.78
CA ALA A 324 -16.79 0.68 5.75
C ALA A 324 -18.04 1.38 5.23
N ILE A 325 -18.05 1.91 4.00
CA ILE A 325 -19.22 2.59 3.41
C ILE A 325 -20.44 1.66 3.39
N TYR A 326 -20.31 0.47 2.80
CA TYR A 326 -21.43 -0.47 2.65
C TYR A 326 -21.84 -1.04 4.01
N GLY A 327 -20.88 -1.36 4.85
CA GLY A 327 -21.07 -1.83 6.22
C GLY A 327 -21.83 -0.84 7.09
N ILE A 328 -21.43 0.44 7.09
CA ILE A 328 -22.09 1.51 7.86
C ILE A 328 -23.51 1.74 7.36
N VAL A 329 -23.69 1.91 6.06
CA VAL A 329 -25.02 2.16 5.47
C VAL A 329 -25.97 1.01 5.79
N GLY A 330 -25.55 -0.22 5.53
CA GLY A 330 -26.37 -1.40 5.82
C GLY A 330 -26.65 -1.60 7.30
N THR A 331 -25.69 -1.31 8.17
CA THR A 331 -25.88 -1.39 9.63
C THR A 331 -26.89 -0.35 10.12
N VAL A 332 -26.81 0.90 9.63
CA VAL A 332 -27.77 1.95 9.97
C VAL A 332 -29.18 1.58 9.51
N GLU A 333 -29.33 1.08 8.29
CA GLU A 333 -30.63 0.64 7.77
C GLU A 333 -31.20 -0.57 8.53
N LEU A 334 -30.36 -1.53 8.90
CA LEU A 334 -30.76 -2.69 9.69
C LEU A 334 -31.21 -2.26 11.09
N PHE A 335 -30.46 -1.37 11.74
CA PHE A 335 -30.78 -0.85 13.07
C PHE A 335 -32.00 0.05 13.09
N ALA A 336 -32.34 0.71 11.99
CA ALA A 336 -33.60 1.44 11.86
C ALA A 336 -34.83 0.52 12.03
N ARG A 337 -34.68 -0.80 11.81
CA ARG A 337 -35.74 -1.80 12.01
C ARG A 337 -35.83 -2.31 13.45
N ILE A 338 -34.83 -2.05 14.30
CA ILE A 338 -34.80 -2.47 15.70
C ILE A 338 -35.55 -1.43 16.55
N ARG A 339 -36.65 -1.84 17.19
CA ARG A 339 -37.51 -0.95 18.01
C ARG A 339 -36.85 -0.52 19.34
N LEU A 340 -35.93 -1.33 19.87
CA LEU A 340 -35.28 -1.07 21.16
C LEU A 340 -34.16 -0.02 21.01
N ARG A 341 -34.39 1.20 21.51
CA ARG A 341 -33.40 2.30 21.49
C ARG A 341 -32.10 1.93 22.21
N VAL A 342 -32.18 1.16 23.30
CA VAL A 342 -31.01 0.72 24.07
C VAL A 342 -30.09 -0.15 23.21
N ALA A 343 -30.63 -1.15 22.50
CA ALA A 343 -29.86 -2.00 21.60
C ALA A 343 -29.11 -1.18 20.53
N ARG A 344 -29.76 -0.19 19.92
CA ARG A 344 -29.10 0.69 18.93
C ARG A 344 -27.92 1.48 19.52
N ARG A 345 -28.08 2.01 20.74
CA ARG A 345 -27.02 2.77 21.42
C ARG A 345 -25.86 1.86 21.82
N VAL A 346 -26.16 0.68 22.38
CA VAL A 346 -25.15 -0.31 22.78
C VAL A 346 -24.33 -0.74 21.56
N CYS A 347 -24.97 -1.13 20.45
CA CYS A 347 -24.24 -1.51 19.24
C CYS A 347 -23.38 -0.38 18.67
N GLY A 348 -23.90 0.85 18.62
CA GLY A 348 -23.11 2.01 18.18
C GLY A 348 -21.90 2.28 19.08
N ALA A 349 -22.09 2.18 20.40
CA ALA A 349 -21.01 2.32 21.38
C ALA A 349 -19.98 1.19 21.26
N THR A 350 -20.42 -0.05 21.02
CA THR A 350 -19.52 -1.19 20.78
C THR A 350 -18.68 -0.96 19.53
N ILE A 351 -19.27 -0.55 18.40
CA ILE A 351 -18.52 -0.26 17.17
C ILE A 351 -17.48 0.84 17.43
N ALA A 352 -17.86 1.93 18.11
CA ALA A 352 -16.95 3.01 18.43
C ALA A 352 -15.82 2.59 19.39
N ALA A 353 -16.15 1.81 20.43
CA ALA A 353 -15.17 1.29 21.38
C ALA A 353 -14.19 0.33 20.71
N THR A 354 -14.68 -0.58 19.85
CA THR A 354 -13.83 -1.49 19.07
C THR A 354 -12.96 -0.72 18.08
N LEU A 355 -13.48 0.33 17.45
CA LEU A 355 -12.69 1.19 16.54
C LEU A 355 -11.54 1.85 17.29
N ILE A 356 -11.78 2.42 18.47
CA ILE A 356 -10.74 3.02 19.31
C ILE A 356 -9.73 1.97 19.79
N ALA A 357 -10.21 0.80 20.23
CA ALA A 357 -9.34 -0.28 20.69
C ALA A 357 -8.39 -0.76 19.58
N PHE A 358 -8.92 -1.02 18.37
CA PHE A 358 -8.08 -1.41 17.23
C PHE A 358 -7.19 -0.27 16.75
N TRP A 359 -7.63 0.98 16.84
CA TRP A 359 -6.78 2.13 16.54
C TRP A 359 -5.56 2.19 17.46
N LEU A 360 -5.71 1.89 18.76
CA LEU A 360 -4.58 1.77 19.71
C LEU A 360 -3.70 0.55 19.44
N ILE A 361 -4.30 -0.61 19.12
CA ILE A 361 -3.55 -1.82 18.73
C ILE A 361 -2.72 -1.54 17.48
N GLY A 362 -3.29 -0.87 16.48
CA GLY A 362 -2.61 -0.50 15.25
C GLY A 362 -1.49 0.52 15.47
N ALA A 363 -1.64 1.45 16.42
CA ALA A 363 -0.56 2.36 16.80
C ALA A 363 0.63 1.60 17.42
N ASN A 364 0.36 0.61 18.27
CA ASN A 364 1.39 -0.26 18.83
C ASN A 364 2.03 -1.17 17.76
N ALA A 365 1.22 -1.73 16.84
CA ALA A 365 1.73 -2.50 15.73
C ALA A 365 2.66 -1.66 14.84
N TYR A 366 2.25 -0.44 14.49
CA TYR A 366 3.07 0.52 13.76
C TYR A 366 4.41 0.80 14.47
N ALA A 367 4.38 1.04 15.79
CA ALA A 367 5.58 1.30 16.57
C ALA A 367 6.54 0.09 16.57
N ASN A 368 6.01 -1.13 16.68
CA ASN A 368 6.80 -2.36 16.59
C ASN A 368 7.40 -2.55 15.20
N ASP A 369 6.63 -2.32 14.13
CA ASP A 369 7.12 -2.43 12.75
C ASP A 369 8.26 -1.44 12.49
N VAL A 370 8.11 -0.19 12.94
CA VAL A 370 9.17 0.83 12.88
C VAL A 370 10.40 0.38 13.66
N ALA A 371 10.22 -0.10 14.89
CA ALA A 371 11.32 -0.55 15.73
C ALA A 371 12.07 -1.72 15.09
N PHE A 372 11.36 -2.67 14.48
CA PHE A 372 11.91 -3.79 13.73
C PHE A 372 12.81 -3.32 12.58
N ILE A 373 12.31 -2.43 11.71
CA ILE A 373 13.09 -1.91 10.59
C ILE A 373 14.32 -1.11 11.07
N ASP A 374 14.18 -0.31 12.14
CA ASP A 374 15.28 0.50 12.67
C ASP A 374 16.38 -0.37 13.31
N CYS A 375 16.00 -1.40 14.07
CA CYS A 375 16.94 -2.29 14.77
C CYS A 375 17.61 -3.33 13.85
N GLU A 376 16.96 -3.75 12.76
CA GLU A 376 17.48 -4.75 11.83
C GLU A 376 18.13 -4.11 10.60
N MET A 377 17.31 -3.60 9.68
CA MET A 377 17.75 -3.10 8.37
C MET A 377 18.56 -1.82 8.48
N VAL A 378 18.07 -0.82 9.22
CA VAL A 378 18.76 0.48 9.35
C VAL A 378 20.06 0.33 10.14
N GLN A 379 20.07 -0.46 11.23
CA GLN A 379 21.29 -0.70 12.00
C GLN A 379 22.36 -1.41 11.16
N SER A 380 22.00 -2.43 10.40
CA SER A 380 22.92 -3.14 9.52
C SER A 380 23.45 -2.23 8.40
N ALA A 381 22.58 -1.41 7.81
CA ALA A 381 22.95 -0.43 6.79
C ALA A 381 23.91 0.65 7.32
N ARG A 382 23.72 1.13 8.55
CA ARG A 382 24.69 2.06 9.18
C ARG A 382 26.02 1.39 9.45
N TRP A 383 26.01 0.17 10.01
CA TRP A 383 27.25 -0.54 10.31
C TRP A 383 28.10 -0.75 9.05
N ILE A 384 27.49 -1.18 7.93
CA ILE A 384 28.22 -1.40 6.68
C ILE A 384 28.72 -0.07 6.08
N ALA A 385 27.94 1.01 6.17
CA ALA A 385 28.35 2.33 5.72
C ALA A 385 29.55 2.87 6.53
N ASP A 386 29.60 2.61 7.83
CA ASP A 386 30.65 3.10 8.73
C ASP A 386 31.90 2.22 8.76
N SER A 387 31.74 0.90 8.64
CA SER A 387 32.81 -0.08 8.94
C SER A 387 33.38 -0.79 7.72
N ALA A 388 32.65 -0.84 6.60
CA ALA A 388 33.12 -1.59 5.44
C ALA A 388 34.25 -0.85 4.70
N PRO A 389 35.25 -1.58 4.16
CA PRO A 389 36.22 -1.00 3.24
C PRO A 389 35.54 -0.33 2.04
N ARG A 390 36.16 0.72 1.49
CA ARG A 390 35.61 1.46 0.34
C ARG A 390 35.47 0.62 -0.93
N ASP A 391 36.27 -0.44 -1.05
CA ASP A 391 36.23 -1.42 -2.14
C ASP A 391 35.36 -2.64 -1.82
N ALA A 392 34.62 -2.61 -0.70
CA ALA A 392 33.71 -3.70 -0.34
C ALA A 392 32.64 -3.89 -1.42
N ARG A 393 32.46 -5.14 -1.85
CA ARG A 393 31.39 -5.55 -2.73
C ARG A 393 30.33 -6.23 -1.88
N VAL A 394 29.26 -5.49 -1.61
CA VAL A 394 28.20 -5.92 -0.70
C VAL A 394 27.11 -6.66 -1.47
N ALA A 395 26.52 -7.65 -0.84
CA ALA A 395 25.25 -8.25 -1.24
C ALA A 395 24.26 -8.18 -0.09
N ALA A 396 22.98 -7.89 -0.36
CA ALA A 396 21.95 -7.80 0.66
C ALA A 396 20.61 -8.32 0.16
N HIS A 397 19.81 -8.89 1.08
CA HIS A 397 18.42 -9.25 0.79
C HIS A 397 17.49 -8.04 0.89
N ASP A 398 17.45 -7.39 2.05
CA ASP A 398 16.70 -6.14 2.26
C ASP A 398 17.56 -4.96 1.83
N ILE A 399 17.11 -4.23 0.81
CA ILE A 399 17.94 -3.26 0.09
C ILE A 399 17.54 -1.80 0.34
N GLY A 400 16.40 -1.54 0.97
CA GLY A 400 15.83 -0.21 1.10
C GLY A 400 16.69 0.72 1.94
N ALA A 401 16.80 0.43 3.24
CA ALA A 401 17.62 1.22 4.15
C ALA A 401 19.10 1.23 3.70
N LEU A 402 19.59 0.10 3.18
CA LEU A 402 20.94 -0.01 2.63
C LEU A 402 21.15 0.95 1.45
N GLY A 403 20.29 0.93 0.43
CA GLY A 403 20.41 1.83 -0.72
C GLY A 403 20.25 3.31 -0.38
N TYR A 404 19.62 3.61 0.76
CA TYR A 404 19.51 4.98 1.24
C TYR A 404 20.75 5.44 2.01
N LEU A 405 21.37 4.59 2.81
CA LEU A 405 22.47 4.96 3.71
C LEU A 405 23.86 4.60 3.17
N TYR A 406 23.94 3.70 2.19
CA TYR A 406 25.17 3.22 1.58
C TYR A 406 25.25 3.68 0.11
N ASP A 407 26.28 4.47 -0.20
CA ASP A 407 26.39 5.19 -1.48
C ASP A 407 27.04 4.37 -2.61
N GLN A 408 27.42 3.11 -2.38
CA GLN A 408 28.03 2.26 -3.42
C GLN A 408 27.02 1.26 -3.99
N PRO A 409 27.13 0.90 -5.29
CA PRO A 409 26.35 -0.19 -5.86
C PRO A 409 26.61 -1.53 -5.15
N PHE A 410 25.56 -2.32 -4.97
CA PHE A 410 25.62 -3.63 -4.33
C PHE A 410 24.72 -4.65 -5.04
N ILE A 411 24.89 -5.92 -4.70
CA ILE A 411 24.10 -7.02 -5.24
C ILE A 411 22.83 -7.20 -4.40
N ASP A 412 21.69 -7.19 -5.07
CA ASP A 412 20.41 -7.49 -4.46
C ASP A 412 20.08 -8.99 -4.60
N LEU A 413 19.97 -9.68 -3.46
CA LEU A 413 19.69 -11.12 -3.39
C LEU A 413 18.24 -11.48 -3.71
N ALA A 414 17.30 -10.53 -3.59
CA ALA A 414 15.90 -10.69 -3.96
C ALA A 414 15.64 -10.36 -5.46
N GLY A 415 16.59 -9.67 -6.10
CA GLY A 415 16.58 -9.41 -7.54
C GLY A 415 15.66 -8.27 -8.00
N LEU A 416 15.23 -7.39 -7.08
CA LEU A 416 14.49 -6.16 -7.35
C LEU A 416 15.28 -5.18 -8.22
N VAL A 417 16.57 -5.00 -7.93
CA VAL A 417 17.50 -4.13 -8.69
C VAL A 417 18.66 -4.90 -9.34
N THR A 418 18.82 -6.19 -9.04
CA THR A 418 19.76 -7.11 -9.72
C THR A 418 18.98 -8.25 -10.40
N PRO A 419 18.31 -8.01 -11.55
CA PRO A 419 17.39 -8.97 -12.16
C PRO A 419 18.05 -10.27 -12.60
N GLN A 420 19.37 -10.30 -12.75
CA GLN A 420 20.14 -11.50 -13.07
C GLN A 420 20.00 -12.59 -12.00
N VAL A 421 19.68 -12.22 -10.75
CA VAL A 421 19.50 -13.17 -9.63
C VAL A 421 18.15 -13.88 -9.70
N ILE A 422 17.13 -13.28 -10.32
CA ILE A 422 15.75 -13.80 -10.35
C ILE A 422 15.66 -15.29 -10.74
N PRO A 423 16.35 -15.78 -11.80
CA PRO A 423 16.25 -17.18 -12.22
C PRO A 423 16.78 -18.20 -11.21
N PHE A 424 17.53 -17.78 -10.19
CA PHE A 424 18.15 -18.66 -9.20
C PHE A 424 18.06 -18.14 -7.77
N LEU A 425 17.18 -17.16 -7.48
CA LEU A 425 17.08 -16.51 -6.17
C LEU A 425 16.75 -17.49 -5.01
N ARG A 426 16.24 -18.69 -5.32
CA ARG A 426 15.93 -19.74 -4.34
C ARG A 426 16.96 -20.87 -4.27
N ASP A 427 17.92 -20.87 -5.19
CA ASP A 427 18.99 -21.84 -5.20
C ASP A 427 20.19 -21.21 -4.49
N GLU A 428 20.30 -21.46 -3.19
CA GLU A 428 21.38 -20.91 -2.36
C GLU A 428 22.77 -21.31 -2.87
N GLY A 429 22.91 -22.48 -3.50
CA GLY A 429 24.16 -22.92 -4.11
C GLY A 429 24.55 -22.05 -5.31
N ARG A 430 23.60 -21.80 -6.21
CA ARG A 430 23.82 -20.90 -7.36
C ARG A 430 23.98 -19.44 -6.94
N LEU A 431 23.26 -18.98 -5.92
CA LEU A 431 23.47 -17.67 -5.31
C LEU A 431 24.90 -17.54 -4.79
N ARG A 432 25.37 -18.51 -4.01
CA ARG A 432 26.74 -18.54 -3.51
C ARG A 432 27.76 -18.45 -4.66
N ASP A 433 27.63 -19.31 -5.66
CA ASP A 433 28.55 -19.35 -6.79
C ASP A 433 28.53 -18.02 -7.57
N TYR A 434 27.36 -17.40 -7.69
CA TYR A 434 27.22 -16.05 -8.25
C TYR A 434 27.95 -15.00 -7.41
N LEU A 435 27.79 -15.00 -6.08
CA LEU A 435 28.49 -14.08 -5.17
C LEU A 435 30.02 -14.23 -5.28
N PHE A 436 30.53 -15.45 -5.36
CA PHE A 436 31.97 -15.69 -5.57
C PHE A 436 32.43 -15.20 -6.94
N SER A 437 31.66 -15.45 -8.00
CA SER A 437 31.99 -14.96 -9.35
C SER A 437 32.04 -13.42 -9.43
N ARG A 438 31.29 -12.73 -8.57
CA ARG A 438 31.32 -11.26 -8.45
C ARG A 438 32.36 -10.75 -7.46
N GLN A 439 33.11 -11.64 -6.83
CA GLN A 439 34.08 -11.35 -5.76
C GLN A 439 33.42 -10.54 -4.63
N THR A 440 32.18 -10.88 -4.28
CA THR A 440 31.46 -10.28 -3.15
C THR A 440 32.29 -10.47 -1.88
N THR A 441 32.46 -9.39 -1.11
CA THR A 441 33.25 -9.42 0.13
C THR A 441 32.38 -9.45 1.37
N HIS A 442 31.15 -8.92 1.29
CA HIS A 442 30.20 -8.92 2.41
C HIS A 442 28.80 -9.32 1.96
N ALA A 443 28.08 -10.05 2.80
CA ALA A 443 26.69 -10.41 2.59
C ALA A 443 25.84 -10.06 3.82
N ILE A 444 24.64 -9.53 3.61
CA ILE A 444 23.72 -9.07 4.65
C ILE A 444 22.37 -9.78 4.46
N PHE A 445 21.99 -10.64 5.41
CA PHE A 445 20.72 -11.35 5.36
C PHE A 445 20.34 -11.92 6.74
N PHE A 446 19.07 -12.32 6.88
CA PHE A 446 18.61 -13.12 8.01
C PHE A 446 19.08 -14.58 7.86
N PRO A 447 19.78 -15.17 8.84
CA PRO A 447 20.29 -16.54 8.75
C PRO A 447 19.20 -17.58 8.46
N ASP A 448 17.99 -17.38 8.98
CA ASP A 448 16.85 -18.27 8.76
C ASP A 448 16.31 -18.23 7.32
N TRP A 449 16.56 -17.15 6.58
CA TRP A 449 16.13 -17.02 5.19
C TRP A 449 17.12 -17.67 4.22
N TYR A 450 18.40 -17.75 4.61
CA TYR A 450 19.47 -18.35 3.84
C TYR A 450 20.28 -19.36 4.67
N PRO A 451 19.64 -20.45 5.14
CA PRO A 451 20.26 -21.38 6.06
C PRO A 451 21.45 -22.15 5.47
N ALA A 452 21.51 -22.35 4.14
CA ALA A 452 22.66 -22.98 3.51
C ALA A 452 23.84 -22.02 3.41
N LEU A 453 23.62 -20.75 3.05
CA LEU A 453 24.66 -19.72 3.06
C LEU A 453 25.19 -19.48 4.48
N ALA A 454 24.30 -19.39 5.47
CA ALA A 454 24.65 -19.16 6.87
C ALA A 454 25.52 -20.28 7.48
N ARG A 455 25.41 -21.52 6.97
CA ARG A 455 26.21 -22.67 7.41
C ARG A 455 27.51 -22.86 6.62
N ASP A 456 27.70 -22.16 5.51
CA ASP A 456 28.90 -22.25 4.71
C ASP A 456 30.07 -21.58 5.45
N SER A 457 31.15 -22.31 5.70
CA SER A 457 32.30 -21.84 6.49
C SER A 457 33.01 -20.62 5.88
N ARG A 458 32.72 -20.30 4.61
CA ARG A 458 33.23 -19.11 3.94
C ARG A 458 32.48 -17.83 4.30
N PHE A 459 31.29 -17.93 4.88
CA PHE A 459 30.52 -16.78 5.35
C PHE A 459 30.80 -16.59 6.84
N VAL A 460 31.80 -15.77 7.15
CA VAL A 460 32.24 -15.53 8.53
C VAL A 460 31.44 -14.37 9.12
N PRO A 461 30.65 -14.57 10.19
CA PRO A 461 29.87 -13.49 10.78
C PRO A 461 30.79 -12.42 11.38
N VAL A 462 30.57 -11.16 11.02
CA VAL A 462 31.35 -10.00 11.51
C VAL A 462 30.51 -9.01 12.31
N PHE A 463 29.19 -9.02 12.10
CA PHE A 463 28.24 -8.22 12.86
C PHE A 463 26.89 -8.92 12.92
N GLN A 464 26.19 -8.76 14.03
CA GLN A 464 24.82 -9.22 14.22
C GLN A 464 24.06 -8.11 14.93
N THR A 465 22.86 -7.80 14.43
CA THR A 465 21.97 -6.86 15.11
C THR A 465 21.51 -7.45 16.45
N ASN A 466 21.16 -6.59 17.41
CA ASN A 466 20.73 -7.04 18.74
C ASN A 466 19.24 -6.73 18.97
N CYS A 467 18.40 -6.95 17.96
CA CYS A 467 16.99 -6.65 18.09
C CYS A 467 16.27 -7.65 19.02
N ALA A 468 15.65 -7.15 20.09
CA ALA A 468 14.88 -7.97 21.01
C ALA A 468 13.59 -8.49 20.35
N LEU A 469 12.94 -7.64 19.55
CA LEU A 469 11.67 -7.94 18.89
C LEU A 469 11.77 -9.13 17.94
N THR A 470 12.83 -9.20 17.14
CA THR A 470 13.10 -10.33 16.23
C THR A 470 13.23 -11.66 16.98
N ARG A 471 13.95 -11.65 18.11
CA ARG A 471 14.10 -12.84 18.97
C ARG A 471 12.80 -13.24 19.67
N GLU A 472 12.00 -12.27 20.12
CA GLU A 472 10.69 -12.52 20.71
C GLU A 472 9.73 -13.18 19.72
N LEU A 473 9.86 -12.87 18.43
CA LEU A 473 9.14 -13.52 17.33
C LEU A 473 9.73 -14.87 16.90
N GLY A 474 10.79 -15.34 17.57
CA GLY A 474 11.46 -16.62 17.31
C GLY A 474 12.37 -16.63 16.08
N GLY A 475 12.69 -15.47 15.51
CA GLY A 475 13.61 -15.34 14.38
C GLY A 475 15.06 -15.10 14.82
N MET A 476 16.00 -15.41 13.94
CA MET A 476 17.40 -15.00 14.05
C MET A 476 17.57 -13.57 13.54
N ASN A 477 18.29 -12.77 14.33
CA ASN A 477 18.65 -11.40 13.98
C ASN A 477 19.46 -11.32 12.67
N MET A 478 19.32 -10.20 11.95
CA MET A 478 20.07 -9.93 10.73
C MET A 478 21.58 -9.97 11.01
N MET A 479 22.30 -10.58 10.08
CA MET A 479 23.73 -10.83 10.22
C MET A 479 24.46 -10.31 8.99
N ILE A 480 25.64 -9.74 9.25
CA ILE A 480 26.59 -9.34 8.23
C ILE A 480 27.73 -10.35 8.25
N TYR A 481 27.96 -10.97 7.10
CA TYR A 481 29.01 -11.94 6.87
C TYR A 481 30.11 -11.33 6.02
N LYS A 482 31.37 -11.58 6.40
CA LYS A 482 32.52 -11.40 5.53
C LYS A 482 32.75 -12.70 4.77
N ILE A 483 32.83 -12.61 3.46
CA ILE A 483 33.10 -13.75 2.59
C ILE A 483 34.61 -13.95 2.50
N VAL A 484 35.07 -15.14 2.89
CA VAL A 484 36.46 -15.58 2.70
C VAL A 484 36.56 -16.57 1.53
N PRO A 485 37.63 -16.50 0.73
CA PRO A 485 37.80 -17.34 -0.46
C PRO A 485 37.93 -18.84 -0.15
#